data_AF-A0A225UKI0-F1
#
_entry.id   AF-A0A225UKI0-F1
#
_cell.length_a   1.000
_cell.length_b   1.000
_cell.length_c   1.000
_cell.angle_alpha   90.00
_cell.angle_beta   90.00
_cell.angle_gamma   90.00
#
_symmetry.space_group_name_H-M   'P 1'
#
loop_
_entity.id
_entity.type
_entity.pdbx_description
1 polymer ?
#
loop_
_entity_poly.entity_id
_entity_poly.type
_entity_poly.pdbx_seq_one_letter_code
_entity_poly.pdbx_strand_id
1 'polypeptide(L)' 'MAFQARWRELTKLGWKSRKPAGLSNNFTYIMPGKQVKGGVRGQDFFVGEEELMKHLDATDLGML' A
#
# COMPACT_ATOMS: atom_id res chain seq x y z
N MET A 1 -3.05 -15.17 -4.08
CA MET A 1 -2.60 -15.90 -2.88
C MET A 1 -1.53 -15.10 -2.11
N ALA A 2 -0.38 -14.75 -2.70
CA ALA A 2 0.69 -14.02 -2.00
C ALA A 2 0.27 -12.63 -1.49
N PHE A 3 -0.32 -11.80 -2.36
CA PHE A 3 -0.79 -10.47 -1.97
C PHE A 3 -1.79 -10.50 -0.81
N GLN A 4 -2.77 -11.40 -0.85
CA GLN A 4 -3.80 -11.51 0.18
C GLN A 4 -3.24 -11.89 1.56
N ALA A 5 -2.24 -12.78 1.60
CA ALA A 5 -1.57 -13.13 2.85
C ALA A 5 -0.79 -11.93 3.40
N ARG A 6 0.01 -11.27 2.56
CA ARG A 6 0.77 -10.07 2.95
C ARG A 6 -0.16 -8.94 3.39
N TRP A 7 -1.26 -8.72 2.68
CA TRP A 7 -2.26 -7.73 3.04
C TRP A 7 -2.89 -8.00 4.41
N ARG A 8 -3.17 -9.26 4.76
CA ARG A 8 -3.66 -9.61 6.11
C ARG A 8 -2.66 -9.23 7.19
N GLU A 9 -1.36 -9.37 6.96
CA GLU A 9 -0.32 -8.92 7.90
C GLU A 9 -0.31 -7.39 8.02
N LEU A 10 -0.34 -6.68 6.88
CA LEU A 10 -0.32 -5.22 6.85
C LEU A 10 -1.55 -4.61 7.57
N THR A 11 -2.73 -5.20 7.41
CA THR A 11 -3.93 -4.72 8.12
C THR A 11 -3.80 -4.83 9.63
N LYS A 12 -3.12 -5.87 10.15
CA LYS A 12 -2.80 -5.99 11.59
C LYS A 12 -1.83 -4.90 12.05
N LEU A 13 -0.95 -4.45 11.16
CA LEU A 13 -0.01 -3.34 11.41
C LEU A 13 -0.67 -1.96 11.23
N GLY A 14 -1.97 -1.89 10.95
CA GLY A 14 -2.73 -0.64 10.85
C GLY A 14 -2.77 -0.03 9.45
N TRP A 15 -2.35 -0.76 8.41
CA TRP A 15 -2.51 -0.33 7.03
C TRP A 15 -3.98 -0.28 6.63
N LYS A 16 -4.32 0.65 5.75
CA LYS A 16 -5.69 0.87 5.27
C LYS A 16 -5.74 0.85 3.76
N SER A 17 -6.86 0.39 3.18
CA SER A 17 -7.10 0.46 1.73
C SER A 17 -8.32 1.34 1.41
N ARG A 18 -8.28 2.02 0.26
CA ARG A 18 -9.43 2.70 -0.35
C ARG A 18 -9.74 2.06 -1.70
N LYS A 19 -11.04 1.90 -1.97
CA LYS A 19 -11.52 1.43 -3.27
C LYS A 19 -11.14 2.42 -4.37
N PRO A 20 -10.98 1.94 -5.61
CA PRO A 20 -10.81 2.81 -6.75
C PRO A 20 -11.99 3.80 -6.86
N ALA A 21 -11.71 5.00 -7.34
CA ALA A 21 -12.74 6.03 -7.58
C ALA A 21 -12.60 6.57 -9.01
N GLY A 22 -13.73 6.96 -9.61
CA GLY A 22 -13.77 7.46 -10.99
C GLY A 22 -13.40 6.39 -12.01
N LEU A 23 -12.49 6.70 -12.93
CA LEU A 23 -12.04 5.81 -14.01
C LEU A 23 -10.88 4.87 -13.62
N SER A 24 -10.42 4.93 -12.35
CA SER A 24 -9.35 4.05 -11.88
C SER A 24 -9.90 2.67 -11.51
N ASN A 25 -9.14 1.62 -11.82
CA ASN A 25 -9.40 0.25 -11.35
C ASN A 25 -8.52 -0.12 -10.15
N ASN A 26 -7.55 0.72 -9.78
CA ASN A 26 -6.56 0.39 -8.76
C ASN A 26 -6.98 0.87 -7.37
N PHE A 27 -6.84 -0.03 -6.40
CA PHE A 27 -6.97 0.32 -4.98
C PHE A 27 -5.83 1.23 -4.55
N THR A 28 -6.09 2.05 -3.53
CA THR A 28 -5.04 2.83 -2.84
C THR A 28 -4.77 2.22 -1.48
N TYR A 29 -3.52 1.93 -1.18
CA TYR A 29 -3.05 1.37 0.08
C TYR A 29 -2.30 2.45 0.87
N ILE A 30 -2.57 2.58 2.15
CA ILE A 30 -2.16 3.73 2.96
C ILE A 30 -1.41 3.21 4.19
N MET A 31 -0.23 3.78 4.43
CA MET A 31 0.58 3.43 5.59
C MET A 31 -0.11 3.79 6.91
N PRO A 32 0.22 3.10 8.00
CA PRO A 32 -0.27 3.42 9.34
C PRO A 32 0.02 4.88 9.69
N GLY A 33 -1.00 5.59 10.18
CA GLY A 33 -0.88 7.02 10.55
C GLY A 33 -0.77 8.00 9.39
N LYS A 34 -0.78 7.53 8.13
CA LYS A 34 -0.68 8.39 6.94
C LYS A 34 -2.02 8.60 6.26
N GLN A 35 -2.04 9.52 5.30
CA GLN A 35 -3.22 9.88 4.52
C GLN A 35 -2.85 10.19 3.08
N VAL A 36 -3.82 10.01 2.17
CA VAL A 36 -3.65 10.32 0.75
C VAL A 36 -3.60 11.83 0.52
N LYS A 37 -4.46 12.60 1.20
CA LYS A 37 -4.52 14.05 1.03
C LYS A 37 -3.29 14.70 1.65
N GLY A 38 -2.43 15.30 0.82
CA GLY A 38 -1.18 15.90 1.26
C GLY A 38 -0.08 14.90 1.62
N GLY A 39 -0.30 13.60 1.35
CA GLY A 39 0.74 12.58 1.49
C GLY A 39 1.51 12.37 0.19
N VAL A 40 2.63 11.67 0.29
CA VAL A 40 3.53 11.35 -0.84
C VAL A 40 3.28 9.93 -1.34
N ARG A 41 3.01 9.77 -2.64
CA ARG A 41 2.88 8.44 -3.27
C ARG A 41 4.22 7.71 -3.26
N GLY A 42 4.21 6.41 -2.98
CA GLY A 42 5.41 5.59 -2.84
C GLY A 42 6.06 5.67 -1.44
N GLN A 43 5.55 6.56 -0.59
CA GLN A 43 5.95 6.69 0.81
C GLN A 43 4.71 6.54 1.70
N ASP A 44 3.83 7.55 1.74
CA ASP A 44 2.64 7.58 2.59
C ASP A 44 1.49 6.69 2.11
N PHE A 45 1.39 6.50 0.79
CA PHE A 45 0.40 5.64 0.15
C PHE A 45 0.89 5.09 -1.19
N PHE A 46 0.25 4.03 -1.67
CA PHE A 46 0.60 3.28 -2.88
C PHE A 46 -0.67 3.01 -3.70
N VAL A 47 -0.58 2.97 -5.02
CA VAL A 47 -1.73 2.75 -5.90
C VAL A 47 -1.54 1.46 -6.70
N GLY A 48 -2.35 0.46 -6.38
CA GLY A 48 -2.28 -0.88 -6.96
C GLY A 48 -1.38 -1.84 -6.18
N GLU A 49 -1.67 -3.13 -6.32
CA GLU A 49 -0.99 -4.21 -5.60
C GLU A 49 0.51 -4.28 -5.96
N GLU A 50 0.82 -4.08 -7.24
CA GLU A 50 2.20 -4.15 -7.75
C GLU A 50 3.12 -3.10 -7.11
N GLU A 51 2.66 -1.85 -7.00
CA GLU A 51 3.44 -0.77 -6.40
C GLU A 51 3.71 -1.04 -4.92
N LEU A 52 2.68 -1.48 -4.19
CA LEU A 52 2.82 -1.84 -2.78
C LEU A 52 3.80 -3.00 -2.60
N MET A 53 3.68 -4.07 -3.39
CA MET A 53 4.56 -5.23 -3.25
C MET A 53 6.02 -4.88 -3.53
N LYS A 54 6.31 -4.09 -4.57
CA LYS A 54 7.69 -3.64 -4.85
C LYS A 54 8.30 -2.86 -3.68
N HIS A 55 7.52 -2.02 -3.02
CA HIS A 55 7.98 -1.28 -1.83
C HIS A 55 8.27 -2.23 -0.66
N LEU A 56 7.40 -3.20 -0.39
CA LEU A 56 7.60 -4.18 0.67
C LEU A 56 8.82 -5.05 0.40
N ASP A 57 8.98 -5.54 -0.83
CA ASP A 57 10.13 -6.36 -1.23
C ASP A 57 11.45 -5.59 -1.03
N ALA A 58 11.49 -4.32 -1.43
CA ALA A 58 12.65 -3.46 -1.21
C ALA A 58 12.91 -3.19 0.28
N THR A 59 11.86 -3.04 1.09
CA THR A 59 11.98 -2.87 2.54
C THR A 59 12.49 -4.15 3.23
N ASP A 60 11.95 -5.31 2.86
CA ASP A 60 12.34 -6.62 3.39
C ASP A 60 13.80 -6.96 3.03
N LEU A 61 14.30 -6.46 1.90
CA LEU A 61 15.71 -6.55 1.49
C LEU A 61 16.62 -5.47 2.09
N GLY A 62 16.08 -4.54 2.89
CA GLY A 62 16.84 -3.45 3.52
C GLY A 62 17.37 -2.41 2.53
N MET A 63 16.71 -2.23 1.38
CA MET A 63 17.17 -1.37 0.27
C MET A 63 16.53 0.03 0.25
N LEU A 64 15.72 0.38 1.26
CA LEU A 64 14.99 1.65 1.38
C LEU A 64 15.38 2.45 2.62
#